data_AF-A0A7S4T077-F1
#
_entry.id   AF-A0A7S4T077-F1
#
_cell.length_a   1.000
_cell.length_b   1.000
_cell.length_c   1.000
_cell.angle_alpha   90.00
_cell.angle_beta   90.00
_cell.angle_gamma   90.00
#
_symmetry.space_group_name_H-M   'P 1'
#
loop_
_entity.id
_entity.type
_entity.pdbx_description
1 polymer ?
#
loop_
_entity_poly.entity_id
_entity_poly.type
_entity_poly.pdbx_seq_one_letter_code
_entity_poly.pdbx_strand_id
1 'polypeptide(L)'
;GIPRLDLKDVHHVSEWMLRSYGEDIGDKSSIHQMLLTNKGYRGLTHPMVEKETADGSKKYFPNFKYRYFTEDIPCGLIVTRGIAELAGVAMPNMDDVIMWCQEVMGKEFLVDGRVAGKDLDITRAPQHYGFTDLDTFMIVNHYV
;
A
#
# COMPACT_ATOMS: atom_id res chain seq x y z
N GLY A 1 23.95 10.00 1.74
CA GLY A 1 22.78 10.74 1.23
C GLY A 1 23.09 11.16 -0.19
N ILE A 2 22.22 10.79 -1.14
CA ILE A 2 22.50 10.97 -2.57
C ILE A 2 22.39 12.47 -2.93
N PRO A 3 23.46 13.14 -3.37
CA PRO A 3 23.52 14.61 -3.48
C PRO A 3 22.56 15.26 -4.51
N ARG A 4 21.78 14.47 -5.26
CA ARG A 4 20.87 14.95 -6.32
C ARG A 4 19.40 14.59 -6.11
N LEU A 5 19.07 13.90 -5.01
CA LEU A 5 17.70 13.47 -4.75
C LEU A 5 16.86 14.65 -4.21
N ASP A 6 15.98 15.20 -5.06
CA ASP A 6 15.01 16.23 -4.68
C ASP A 6 13.66 15.59 -4.36
N LEU A 7 13.23 15.69 -3.09
CA LEU A 7 11.96 15.14 -2.59
C LEU A 7 11.00 16.25 -2.11
N LYS A 8 11.19 17.50 -2.55
CA LYS A 8 10.37 18.64 -2.07
C LYS A 8 8.88 18.50 -2.37
N ASP A 9 8.54 17.69 -3.38
CA ASP A 9 7.16 17.46 -3.82
C ASP A 9 6.51 16.27 -3.08
N VAL A 10 7.16 15.72 -2.05
CA VAL A 10 6.55 14.76 -1.12
C VAL A 10 5.78 15.53 -0.05
N HIS A 11 4.44 15.41 -0.09
CA HIS A 11 3.54 16.16 0.77
C HIS A 11 2.81 15.26 1.76
N HIS A 12 2.36 15.87 2.87
CA HIS A 12 1.47 15.19 3.80
C HIS A 12 0.10 14.89 3.13
N VAL A 13 -0.51 13.75 3.45
CA VAL A 13 -1.77 13.31 2.81
C VAL A 13 -2.91 14.31 2.98
N SER A 14 -2.95 15.07 4.08
CA SER A 14 -3.95 16.12 4.30
C SER A 14 -3.81 17.28 3.29
N GLU A 15 -2.57 17.64 2.92
CA GLU A 15 -2.33 18.68 1.93
C GLU A 15 -2.80 18.22 0.54
N TRP A 16 -2.48 16.98 0.18
CA TRP A 16 -2.97 16.37 -1.06
C TRP A 16 -4.50 16.31 -1.10
N MET A 17 -5.16 15.85 -0.02
CA MET A 17 -6.62 15.79 0.08
C MET A 17 -7.28 17.16 -0.15
N LEU A 18 -6.74 18.21 0.47
CA LEU A 18 -7.25 19.57 0.32
C LEU A 18 -7.04 20.11 -1.10
N ARG A 19 -5.88 19.85 -1.70
CA ARG A 19 -5.57 20.27 -3.08
C ARG A 19 -6.44 19.55 -4.12
N SER A 20 -6.71 18.26 -3.92
CA SER A 20 -7.41 17.42 -4.89
C SER A 20 -8.93 17.43 -4.75
N TYR A 21 -9.45 17.50 -3.52
CA TYR A 21 -10.89 17.36 -3.23
C TYR A 21 -11.46 18.51 -2.39
N GLY A 22 -10.75 19.64 -2.29
CA GLY A 22 -11.07 20.72 -1.36
C GLY A 22 -12.51 21.23 -1.42
N GLU A 23 -13.12 21.31 -2.60
CA GLU A 23 -14.50 21.75 -2.82
C GLU A 23 -15.55 20.65 -2.50
N ASP A 24 -15.13 19.40 -2.50
CA ASP A 24 -15.98 18.24 -2.24
C ASP A 24 -15.98 17.79 -0.78
N ILE A 25 -15.03 18.27 0.03
CA ILE A 25 -14.91 17.97 1.46
C ILE A 25 -15.74 18.94 2.29
N GLY A 26 -16.67 18.41 3.09
CA GLY A 26 -17.52 19.20 3.99
C GLY A 26 -16.85 19.65 5.29
N ASP A 27 -16.02 18.80 5.90
CA ASP A 27 -15.27 19.10 7.13
C ASP A 27 -13.78 18.78 6.95
N LYS A 28 -12.95 19.81 7.16
CA LYS A 28 -11.50 19.81 6.94
C LYS A 28 -10.70 19.75 8.24
N SER A 29 -11.34 19.48 9.39
CA SER A 29 -10.71 19.47 10.72
C SER A 29 -9.71 18.34 10.95
N SER A 30 -9.87 17.22 10.23
CA SER A 30 -8.98 16.05 10.31
C SER A 30 -9.09 15.20 9.05
N ILE A 31 -8.08 14.37 8.75
CA ILE A 31 -8.14 13.43 7.60
C ILE A 31 -9.37 12.52 7.70
N HIS A 32 -9.72 12.06 8.91
CA HIS A 32 -10.91 11.26 9.15
C HIS A 32 -12.19 11.97 8.68
N GLN A 33 -12.39 13.23 9.09
CA GLN A 33 -13.54 14.02 8.66
C GLN A 33 -13.49 14.34 7.17
N MET A 34 -12.29 14.59 6.62
CA MET A 34 -12.11 14.80 5.18
C MET A 34 -12.59 13.58 4.37
N LEU A 35 -12.22 12.36 4.78
CA LEU A 35 -12.67 11.13 4.13
C LEU A 35 -14.19 10.92 4.26
N LEU A 36 -14.75 11.10 5.46
CA LEU A 36 -16.19 10.87 5.70
C LEU A 36 -17.09 11.86 4.97
N THR A 37 -16.66 13.11 4.85
CA THR A 37 -17.51 14.18 4.30
C THR A 37 -17.24 14.47 2.83
N ASN A 38 -16.30 13.77 2.19
CA ASN A 38 -16.00 13.92 0.77
C ASN A 38 -17.15 13.38 -0.11
N LYS A 39 -17.77 14.27 -0.89
CA LYS A 39 -18.86 13.92 -1.82
C LYS A 39 -18.44 12.87 -2.85
N GLY A 40 -17.18 12.87 -3.29
CA GLY A 40 -16.64 11.94 -4.28
C GLY A 40 -16.59 10.48 -3.81
N TYR A 41 -16.70 10.23 -2.50
CA TYR A 41 -16.71 8.87 -1.94
C TYR A 41 -18.11 8.33 -1.64
N ARG A 42 -19.16 9.13 -1.88
CA ARG A 42 -20.54 8.70 -1.62
C ARG A 42 -20.93 7.54 -2.55
N GLY A 43 -21.46 6.48 -1.96
CA GLY A 43 -21.90 5.29 -2.70
C GLY A 43 -20.79 4.28 -3.01
N LEU A 44 -19.53 4.58 -2.69
CA LEU A 44 -18.46 3.60 -2.76
C LEU A 44 -18.69 2.53 -1.68
N THR A 45 -18.60 1.26 -2.09
CA THR A 45 -18.76 0.09 -1.22
C THR A 45 -17.59 -0.86 -1.41
N HIS A 46 -17.40 -1.77 -0.45
CA HIS A 46 -16.33 -2.77 -0.54
C HIS A 46 -16.64 -3.80 -1.64
N PRO A 47 -15.63 -4.30 -2.36
CA PRO A 47 -15.81 -5.42 -3.27
C PRO A 47 -16.11 -6.69 -2.46
N MET A 48 -17.27 -7.29 -2.69
CA MET A 48 -17.75 -8.46 -1.95
C MET A 48 -18.01 -9.66 -2.87
N VAL A 49 -17.85 -10.87 -2.33
CA VAL A 49 -18.28 -12.14 -2.94
C VAL A 49 -19.52 -12.64 -2.20
N GLU A 50 -20.59 -12.88 -2.94
CA GLU A 50 -21.79 -13.55 -2.43
C GLU A 50 -21.53 -15.05 -2.28
N LYS A 51 -21.93 -15.62 -1.15
CA LYS A 51 -21.88 -17.06 -0.89
C LYS A 51 -23.19 -17.54 -0.27
N GLU A 52 -23.67 -18.67 -0.75
CA GLU A 52 -24.76 -19.39 -0.10
C GLU A 52 -24.25 -20.09 1.15
N THR A 53 -25.05 -20.08 2.21
CA THR A 53 -24.73 -20.71 3.48
C THR A 53 -25.52 -22.01 3.65
N ALA A 54 -25.17 -22.81 4.66
CA ALA A 54 -25.79 -24.12 4.88
C ALA A 54 -27.31 -24.07 5.12
N ASP A 55 -27.86 -22.92 5.51
CA ASP A 55 -29.30 -22.70 5.70
C ASP A 55 -30.02 -22.16 4.45
N GLY A 56 -29.31 -22.05 3.31
CA GLY A 56 -29.83 -21.51 2.05
C GLY A 56 -29.85 -19.97 1.97
N SER A 57 -29.41 -19.26 3.02
CA SER A 57 -29.29 -17.79 2.99
C SER A 57 -28.01 -17.34 2.28
N LYS A 58 -28.06 -16.15 1.66
CA LYS A 58 -26.92 -15.49 1.02
C LYS A 58 -26.18 -14.58 2.00
N LYS A 59 -24.86 -14.68 2.04
CA LYS A 59 -23.97 -13.77 2.80
C LYS A 59 -22.89 -13.20 1.91
N TYR A 60 -22.43 -12.00 2.23
CA TYR A 60 -21.36 -11.32 1.50
C TYR A 60 -20.06 -11.36 2.33
N PHE A 61 -18.97 -11.74 1.68
CA PHE A 61 -17.63 -11.77 2.26
C PHE A 61 -16.69 -10.88 1.45
N PRO A 62 -15.66 -10.24 2.06
CA PRO A 62 -14.71 -9.44 1.32
C PRO A 62 -14.05 -10.22 0.17
N ASN A 63 -13.94 -9.58 -1.00
CA ASN A 63 -13.24 -10.16 -2.13
C ASN A 63 -11.74 -9.86 -2.06
N PHE A 64 -10.98 -10.70 -1.35
CA PHE A 64 -9.52 -10.58 -1.27
C PHE A 64 -8.79 -10.89 -2.58
N LYS A 65 -9.50 -11.32 -3.63
CA LYS A 65 -8.95 -11.47 -4.99
C LYS A 65 -9.14 -10.22 -5.85
N TYR A 66 -9.70 -9.16 -5.29
CA TYR A 66 -9.85 -7.88 -5.99
C TYR A 66 -8.50 -7.16 -6.10
N ARG A 67 -8.39 -6.25 -7.07
CA ARG A 67 -7.11 -5.59 -7.39
C ARG A 67 -6.49 -4.78 -6.25
N TYR A 68 -7.29 -4.33 -5.28
CA TYR A 68 -6.76 -3.72 -4.05
C TYR A 68 -5.76 -4.62 -3.31
N PHE A 69 -5.93 -5.94 -3.41
CA PHE A 69 -5.00 -6.90 -2.84
C PHE A 69 -4.00 -7.40 -3.88
N THR A 70 -4.48 -7.80 -5.06
CA THR A 70 -3.62 -8.47 -6.05
C THR A 70 -2.68 -7.53 -6.80
N GLU A 71 -2.94 -6.22 -6.83
CA GLU A 71 -2.08 -5.21 -7.46
C GLU A 71 -1.43 -4.29 -6.44
N ASP A 72 -2.20 -3.61 -5.59
CA ASP A 72 -1.67 -2.53 -4.73
C ASP A 72 -0.68 -3.06 -3.67
N ILE A 73 -0.86 -4.29 -3.18
CA ILE A 73 0.08 -4.88 -2.21
C ILE A 73 1.40 -5.26 -2.90
N PRO A 74 1.46 -6.15 -3.91
CA PRO A 74 2.73 -6.59 -4.48
C PRO A 74 3.45 -5.50 -5.30
N CYS A 75 2.70 -4.62 -5.97
CA CYS A 75 3.25 -3.59 -6.85
C CYS A 75 3.37 -2.21 -6.21
N GLY A 76 2.75 -1.98 -5.05
CA GLY A 76 2.78 -0.70 -4.35
C GLY A 76 3.41 -0.80 -2.97
N LEU A 77 2.72 -1.48 -2.05
CA LEU A 77 3.07 -1.49 -0.63
C LEU A 77 4.41 -2.20 -0.38
N ILE A 78 4.60 -3.39 -0.96
CA ILE A 78 5.84 -4.16 -0.81
C ILE A 78 7.02 -3.45 -1.50
N VAL A 79 6.79 -2.75 -2.62
CA VAL A 79 7.82 -1.95 -3.29
C VAL A 79 8.28 -0.80 -2.40
N THR A 80 7.33 -0.04 -1.84
CA THR A 80 7.62 1.08 -0.93
C THR A 80 8.35 0.59 0.30
N ARG A 81 7.90 -0.52 0.89
CA ARG A 81 8.57 -1.12 2.05
C ARG A 81 9.98 -1.62 1.73
N GLY A 82 10.18 -2.18 0.54
CA GLY A 82 11.48 -2.63 0.06
C GLY A 82 12.48 -1.49 -0.08
N ILE A 83 12.06 -0.34 -0.63
CA ILE A 83 12.88 0.88 -0.72
C ILE A 83 13.20 1.42 0.69
N ALA A 84 12.21 1.44 1.59
CA ALA A 84 12.43 1.86 2.98
C ALA A 84 13.47 0.97 3.70
N GLU A 85 13.46 -0.34 3.43
CA GLU A 85 14.47 -1.27 3.95
C GLU A 85 15.87 -0.92 3.45
N LEU A 86 16.04 -0.68 2.14
CA LEU A 86 17.32 -0.27 1.55
C LEU A 86 17.81 1.06 2.15
N ALA A 87 16.87 1.95 2.50
CA ALA A 87 17.15 3.23 3.13
C ALA A 87 17.40 3.14 4.65
N GLY A 88 17.21 1.96 5.27
CA GLY A 88 17.32 1.78 6.71
C GLY A 88 16.22 2.46 7.53
N VAL A 89 15.03 2.68 6.94
CA VAL A 89 13.89 3.35 7.57
C VAL A 89 12.87 2.31 8.04
N ALA A 90 12.60 2.29 9.35
CA ALA A 90 11.58 1.43 9.93
C ALA A 90 10.17 1.92 9.60
N MET A 91 9.27 1.00 9.26
CA MET A 91 7.89 1.31 8.83
C MET A 91 6.85 0.45 9.60
N PRO A 92 6.78 0.52 10.94
CA PRO A 92 5.99 -0.42 11.75
C PRO A 92 4.50 -0.44 11.38
N ASN A 93 3.88 0.72 11.12
CA ASN A 93 2.48 0.78 10.71
C ASN A 93 2.23 0.12 9.34
N MET A 94 3.21 0.18 8.44
CA MET A 94 3.13 -0.48 7.13
C MET A 94 3.32 -1.99 7.28
N ASP A 95 4.23 -2.41 8.17
CA ASP A 95 4.48 -3.80 8.47
C ASP A 95 3.20 -4.48 9.00
N ASP A 96 2.48 -3.84 9.93
CA ASP A 96 1.19 -4.35 10.43
C ASP A 96 0.17 -4.59 9.30
N VAL A 97 0.06 -3.64 8.36
CA VAL A 97 -0.85 -3.76 7.21
C VAL A 97 -0.39 -4.88 6.26
N ILE A 98 0.91 -4.98 5.98
CA ILE A 98 1.47 -6.04 5.12
C ILE A 98 1.22 -7.42 5.73
N MET A 99 1.47 -7.58 7.04
CA MET A 99 1.30 -8.85 7.73
C MET A 99 -0.14 -9.35 7.66
N TRP A 100 -1.11 -8.45 7.86
CA TRP A 100 -2.52 -8.81 7.71
C TRP A 100 -2.89 -9.12 6.24
N CYS A 101 -2.46 -8.28 5.29
CA CYS A 101 -2.74 -8.47 3.87
C CYS A 101 -2.19 -9.80 3.34
N GLN A 102 -0.93 -10.12 3.66
CA GLN A 102 -0.30 -11.35 3.17
C GLN A 102 -1.00 -12.60 3.74
N GLU A 103 -1.47 -12.56 4.99
CA GLU A 103 -2.27 -13.64 5.60
C GLU A 103 -3.57 -13.89 4.82
N VAL A 104 -4.40 -12.84 4.63
CA VAL A 104 -5.69 -13.00 3.93
C VAL A 104 -5.53 -13.35 2.44
N MET A 105 -4.38 -13.00 1.86
CA MET A 105 -4.02 -13.37 0.49
C MET A 105 -3.45 -14.79 0.37
N GLY A 106 -3.06 -15.42 1.48
CA GLY A 106 -2.31 -16.69 1.47
C GLY A 106 -0.95 -16.55 0.81
N LYS A 107 -0.27 -15.43 1.07
CA LYS A 107 1.02 -15.01 0.51
C LYS A 107 2.01 -14.70 1.63
N GLU A 108 3.29 -14.62 1.29
CA GLU A 108 4.35 -14.29 2.23
C GLU A 108 5.35 -13.34 1.56
N PHE A 109 5.35 -12.07 1.99
CA PHE A 109 6.22 -11.01 1.47
C PHE A 109 7.21 -10.51 2.54
N LEU A 110 6.70 -10.25 3.76
CA LEU A 110 7.47 -9.78 4.89
C LEU A 110 7.65 -10.91 5.91
N VAL A 111 8.90 -11.16 6.32
CA VAL A 111 9.29 -12.19 7.30
C VAL A 111 10.31 -11.58 8.25
N ASP A 112 10.06 -11.66 9.55
CA ASP A 112 10.93 -11.11 10.60
C ASP A 112 11.37 -9.64 10.36
N GLY A 113 10.42 -8.83 9.86
CA GLY A 113 10.64 -7.40 9.57
C GLY A 113 11.44 -7.12 8.29
N ARG A 114 11.70 -8.15 7.46
CA ARG A 114 12.42 -8.03 6.20
C ARG A 114 11.57 -8.44 5.00
N VAL A 115 11.74 -7.76 3.88
CA VAL A 115 11.15 -8.12 2.59
C VAL A 115 11.90 -9.34 2.03
N ALA A 116 11.57 -10.51 2.56
CA ALA A 116 12.30 -11.77 2.33
C ALA A 116 11.37 -13.00 2.22
N GLY A 117 10.07 -12.79 2.02
CA GLY A 117 9.11 -13.88 1.90
C GLY A 117 9.24 -14.70 0.61
N LYS A 118 8.63 -15.88 0.57
CA LYS A 118 8.74 -16.79 -0.59
C LYS A 118 8.01 -16.32 -1.86
N ASP A 119 7.05 -15.39 -1.73
CA ASP A 119 6.23 -14.90 -2.85
C ASP A 119 6.75 -13.55 -3.41
N LEU A 120 8.04 -13.25 -3.28
CA LEU A 120 8.60 -12.00 -3.83
C LEU A 120 8.64 -11.96 -5.37
N ASP A 121 8.56 -13.11 -6.02
CA ASP A 121 8.54 -13.26 -7.49
C ASP A 121 7.34 -12.60 -8.17
N ILE A 122 6.26 -12.39 -7.43
CA ILE A 122 5.06 -11.68 -7.90
C ILE A 122 5.07 -10.19 -7.51
N THR A 123 6.16 -9.70 -6.93
CA THR A 123 6.30 -8.29 -6.51
C THR A 123 7.24 -7.54 -7.44
N ARG A 124 7.25 -6.21 -7.31
CA ARG A 124 8.26 -5.35 -7.96
C ARG A 124 9.26 -4.78 -6.96
N ALA A 125 9.41 -5.42 -5.80
CA ALA A 125 10.30 -4.92 -4.76
C ALA A 125 11.77 -5.05 -5.20
N PRO A 126 12.64 -4.11 -4.80
CA PRO A 126 14.06 -4.17 -5.13
C PRO A 126 14.74 -5.50 -4.75
N GLN A 127 14.33 -6.07 -3.62
CA GLN A 127 14.83 -7.35 -3.09
C GLN A 127 14.61 -8.51 -4.07
N HIS A 128 13.50 -8.53 -4.81
CA HIS A 128 13.25 -9.56 -5.82
C HIS A 128 14.31 -9.53 -6.94
N TYR A 129 14.81 -8.34 -7.27
CA TYR A 129 15.85 -8.14 -8.29
C TYR A 129 17.28 -8.20 -7.73
N GLY A 130 17.44 -8.55 -6.45
CA GLY A 130 18.74 -8.71 -5.80
C GLY A 130 19.39 -7.40 -5.33
N PHE A 131 18.65 -6.28 -5.28
CA PHE A 131 19.19 -5.05 -4.69
C PHE A 131 19.24 -5.15 -3.16
N THR A 132 20.40 -4.84 -2.60
CA THR A 132 20.67 -4.89 -1.14
C THR A 132 21.09 -3.54 -0.56
N ASP A 133 21.29 -2.53 -1.40
CA ASP A 133 21.64 -1.17 -0.98
C ASP A 133 20.92 -0.12 -1.84
N LEU A 134 20.60 1.02 -1.22
CA LEU A 134 19.84 2.09 -1.87
C LEU A 134 20.62 2.75 -3.00
N ASP A 135 21.92 2.98 -2.84
CA ASP A 135 22.71 3.72 -3.83
C ASP A 135 22.79 2.95 -5.16
N THR A 136 23.07 1.64 -5.13
CA THR A 136 23.07 0.78 -6.31
C THR A 136 21.68 0.72 -6.95
N PHE A 137 20.62 0.58 -6.14
CA PHE A 137 19.25 0.61 -6.65
C PHE A 137 18.96 1.91 -7.41
N MET A 138 19.34 3.06 -6.85
CA MET A 138 19.07 4.37 -7.44
C MET A 138 19.89 4.62 -8.73
N ILE A 139 21.17 4.22 -8.75
CA ILE A 139 22.07 4.39 -9.90
C ILE A 139 21.67 3.47 -11.06
N VAL A 140 21.47 2.18 -10.79
CA VAL A 140 21.16 1.18 -11.84
C VAL A 140 19.80 1.47 -12.50
N ASN A 141 18.84 2.01 -11.74
CA ASN A 141 17.52 2.37 -12.27
C ASN A 141 17.42 3.82 -12.77
N HIS A 142 18.54 4.56 -12.84
CA HIS A 142 18.61 5.93 -13.36
C HIS A 142 17.70 6.94 -12.66
N TYR A 143 17.52 6.81 -11.35
CA TYR A 143 16.77 7.79 -10.55
C TYR A 143 17.60 9.01 -10.13
N VAL A 144 18.94 8.92 -10.24
CA VAL A 144 19.92 9.94 -9.83
C VAL A 144 21.11 10.03 -10.77
#